data_AF-A0A8C4ZYW5-F1
#
_entry.id   AF-A0A8C4ZYW5-F1
#
_cell.length_a   1.000
_cell.length_b   1.000
_cell.length_c   1.000
_cell.angle_alpha   90.00
_cell.angle_beta   90.00
_cell.angle_gamma   90.00
#
_symmetry.space_group_name_H-M   'P 1'
#
loop_
_entity.id
_entity.type
_entity.pdbx_description
1 polymer ?
#
loop_
_entity_poly.entity_id
_entity_poly.type
_entity_poly.pdbx_seq_one_letter_code
_entity_poly.pdbx_strand_id
1 'polypeptide(L)'
;MNYLGDWGMQFGLLGAGFEQFGSQEKLNVNPLQHLFDVYVQANKEAEDNKEIQLAAREFFQKLEQHDSQAMSLWQQFREITVKEYQQVYKRLGVPFDVYSGESFHQEQAREVVQLLQTRGLLKTTERGTSVVDVSAEGDMSSCSTVLRSDGTSLYITRDIAAAIDRKEKFNFDEMIYVTDKSQQNHFLHLFHILRLMGHPWGMSTRRGEVVFLEDVLDEARARMLHNMQQATTTKEMADPGDTAEKVGMSALIVQDFRGPLEADYRFDWDRILQAQGDTGVFLQYTHCILVSLSFSFDEVLYQSNRDLQPRHLVTFLTKLR
;
A
#
# COMPACT_ATOMS: atom_id res chain seq x y z
N MET A 1 5.11 -8.80 1.61
CA MET A 1 3.88 -9.31 0.95
C MET A 1 2.92 -8.15 0.74
N ASN A 2 2.26 -8.09 -0.42
CA ASN A 2 1.11 -7.21 -0.65
C ASN A 2 -0.17 -8.06 -0.62
N TYR A 3 -1.12 -7.72 0.25
CA TYR A 3 -2.38 -8.44 0.41
C TYR A 3 -3.51 -7.59 -0.16
N LEU A 4 -3.91 -7.91 -1.39
CA LEU A 4 -4.87 -7.15 -2.16
C LEU A 4 -6.30 -7.44 -1.70
N GLY A 5 -7.10 -6.39 -1.54
CA GLY A 5 -8.56 -6.49 -1.37
C GLY A 5 -9.24 -6.85 -2.69
N ASP A 6 -8.83 -7.96 -3.30
CA ASP A 6 -9.18 -8.41 -4.64
C ASP A 6 -10.45 -9.28 -4.69
N TRP A 7 -11.25 -9.30 -3.61
CA TRP A 7 -12.47 -10.09 -3.53
C TRP A 7 -13.55 -9.37 -2.73
N GLY A 8 -14.77 -9.31 -3.27
CA GLY A 8 -15.92 -8.72 -2.59
C GLY A 8 -16.87 -8.00 -3.53
N MET A 9 -17.89 -7.36 -2.94
CA MET A 9 -18.93 -6.65 -3.68
C MET A 9 -18.36 -5.52 -4.55
N GLN A 10 -17.20 -4.95 -4.21
CA GLN A 10 -16.52 -3.99 -5.09
C GLN A 10 -16.17 -4.57 -6.47
N PHE A 11 -15.86 -5.87 -6.57
CA PHE A 11 -15.65 -6.55 -7.85
C PHE A 11 -16.96 -6.92 -8.54
N GLY A 12 -18.02 -7.19 -7.77
CA GLY A 12 -19.38 -7.27 -8.30
C GLY A 12 -19.75 -5.99 -9.06
N LEU A 13 -19.53 -4.86 -8.41
CA LEU A 13 -19.82 -3.53 -8.95
C LEU A 13 -18.93 -3.18 -10.14
N LEU A 14 -17.63 -3.46 -10.06
CA LEU A 14 -16.70 -3.23 -11.16
C LEU A 14 -17.04 -4.12 -12.37
N GLY A 15 -17.38 -5.40 -12.15
CA GLY A 15 -17.78 -6.31 -13.22
C GLY A 15 -19.04 -5.85 -13.94
N ALA A 16 -20.11 -5.59 -13.20
CA ALA A 16 -21.36 -5.06 -13.75
C ALA A 16 -21.18 -3.69 -14.41
N GLY A 17 -20.39 -2.81 -13.79
CA GLY A 17 -20.04 -1.50 -14.33
C GLY A 17 -19.24 -1.59 -15.63
N PHE A 18 -18.34 -2.57 -15.74
CA PHE A 18 -17.52 -2.74 -16.95
C PHE A 18 -18.34 -3.23 -18.14
N GLU A 19 -19.38 -4.04 -17.91
CA GLU A 19 -20.32 -4.41 -18.98
C GLU A 19 -21.06 -3.20 -19.58
N GLN A 20 -21.32 -2.17 -18.77
CA GLN A 20 -22.08 -0.97 -19.19
C GLN A 20 -21.19 0.19 -19.65
N PHE A 21 -20.09 0.45 -18.94
CA PHE A 21 -19.24 1.64 -19.10
C PHE A 21 -17.81 1.28 -19.52
N GLY A 22 -17.47 -0.01 -19.55
CA GLY A 22 -16.16 -0.50 -19.90
C GLY A 22 -15.81 -0.28 -21.37
N SER A 23 -14.51 -0.12 -21.63
CA SER A 23 -13.97 -0.05 -22.98
C SER A 23 -12.64 -0.78 -22.99
N GLN A 24 -12.53 -1.78 -23.87
CA GLN A 24 -11.30 -2.54 -24.03
C GLN A 24 -10.15 -1.67 -24.58
N GLU A 25 -10.47 -0.64 -25.36
CA GLU A 25 -9.48 0.31 -25.86
C GLU A 25 -8.90 1.15 -24.71
N LYS A 26 -9.75 1.73 -23.86
CA LYS A 26 -9.31 2.51 -22.70
C LYS A 26 -8.55 1.66 -21.69
N LEU A 27 -8.96 0.41 -21.51
CA LEU A 27 -8.27 -0.56 -20.66
C LEU A 27 -6.84 -0.85 -21.14
N ASN A 28 -6.53 -0.68 -22.43
CA ASN A 28 -5.18 -0.86 -22.96
C ASN A 28 -4.30 0.41 -22.84
N VAL A 29 -4.91 1.59 -22.72
CA VAL A 29 -4.18 2.88 -22.70
C VAL A 29 -3.85 3.32 -21.28
N ASN A 30 -4.84 3.38 -20.39
CA ASN A 30 -4.65 3.70 -18.99
C ASN A 30 -5.54 2.76 -18.14
N PRO A 31 -5.05 1.53 -17.90
CA PRO A 31 -5.89 0.48 -17.35
C PRO A 31 -6.43 0.81 -15.96
N LEU A 32 -5.55 1.30 -15.06
CA LEU A 32 -5.92 1.55 -13.66
C LEU A 32 -6.91 2.71 -13.55
N GLN A 33 -6.66 3.81 -14.28
CA GLN A 33 -7.59 4.94 -14.33
C GLN A 33 -8.94 4.54 -14.91
N HIS A 34 -8.96 3.79 -16.01
CA HIS A 34 -10.22 3.37 -16.63
C HIS A 34 -11.03 2.44 -15.71
N LEU A 35 -10.39 1.49 -15.03
CA LEU A 35 -11.07 0.64 -14.03
C LEU A 35 -11.61 1.47 -12.86
N PHE A 36 -10.86 2.49 -12.41
CA PHE A 36 -11.33 3.41 -11.38
C PHE A 36 -12.53 4.24 -11.84
N ASP A 37 -12.49 4.81 -13.05
CA ASP A 37 -13.58 5.60 -13.63
C ASP A 37 -14.86 4.77 -13.74
N VAL A 38 -14.73 3.53 -14.23
CA VAL A 38 -15.85 2.57 -14.31
C VAL A 38 -16.41 2.28 -12.92
N TYR A 39 -15.55 2.01 -11.93
CA TYR A 39 -15.98 1.75 -10.56
C TYR A 39 -16.73 2.95 -9.95
N VAL A 40 -16.18 4.16 -10.09
CA VAL A 40 -16.78 5.39 -9.56
C VAL A 40 -18.13 5.65 -10.22
N GLN A 41 -18.22 5.50 -11.54
CA GLN A 41 -19.47 5.68 -12.27
C GLN A 41 -20.50 4.63 -11.85
N ALA A 42 -20.12 3.35 -11.81
CA ALA A 42 -21.01 2.27 -11.40
C ALA A 42 -21.51 2.44 -9.97
N ASN A 43 -20.65 2.90 -9.05
CA ASN A 43 -21.02 3.16 -7.67
C ASN A 43 -22.02 4.31 -7.56
N LYS A 44 -21.75 5.42 -8.25
CA LYS A 44 -22.68 6.56 -8.30
C LYS A 44 -24.04 6.18 -8.87
N GLU A 45 -24.08 5.40 -9.95
CA GLU A 45 -25.36 4.97 -10.53
C GLU A 45 -26.07 3.93 -9.65
N ALA A 46 -25.33 3.08 -8.94
CA ALA A 46 -25.89 2.11 -8.01
C ALA A 46 -26.59 2.75 -6.80
N GLU A 47 -26.32 4.01 -6.44
CA GLU A 47 -27.02 4.69 -5.33
C GLU A 47 -28.53 4.76 -5.58
N ASP A 48 -28.93 5.04 -6.81
CA ASP A 48 -30.34 5.24 -7.20
C ASP A 48 -30.89 4.15 -8.14
N ASN A 49 -30.02 3.33 -8.75
CA ASN A 49 -30.43 2.30 -9.72
C ASN A 49 -30.39 0.87 -9.15
N LYS A 50 -31.58 0.30 -8.90
CA LYS A 50 -31.73 -1.09 -8.44
C LYS A 50 -31.24 -2.14 -9.44
N GLU A 51 -31.24 -1.85 -10.74
CA GLU A 51 -30.78 -2.78 -11.77
C GLU A 51 -29.26 -2.97 -11.68
N ILE A 52 -28.50 -1.90 -11.46
CA ILE A 52 -27.04 -1.97 -11.28
C ILE A 52 -26.70 -2.67 -9.96
N GLN A 53 -27.43 -2.39 -8.88
CA GLN A 53 -27.26 -3.12 -7.62
C GLN A 53 -27.50 -4.63 -7.80
N LEU A 54 -28.53 -5.01 -8.56
CA LEU A 54 -28.85 -6.40 -8.84
C LEU A 54 -27.76 -7.05 -9.72
N ALA A 55 -27.37 -6.40 -10.82
CA ALA A 55 -26.31 -6.88 -11.71
C ALA A 55 -24.98 -7.06 -10.97
N ALA A 56 -24.63 -6.14 -10.07
CA ALA A 56 -23.43 -6.26 -9.25
C ALA A 56 -23.48 -7.48 -8.31
N ARG A 57 -24.65 -7.76 -7.70
CA ARG A 57 -24.85 -8.94 -6.85
C ARG A 57 -24.79 -10.23 -7.67
N GLU A 58 -25.44 -10.24 -8.83
CA GLU A 58 -25.42 -11.39 -9.74
C GLU A 58 -24.00 -11.67 -10.26
N PHE A 59 -23.26 -10.63 -10.63
CA PHE A 59 -21.86 -10.78 -11.04
C PHE A 59 -20.99 -11.33 -9.91
N PHE A 60 -21.13 -10.81 -8.69
CA PHE A 60 -20.40 -11.32 -7.53
C PHE A 60 -20.78 -12.78 -7.21
N GLN A 61 -22.07 -13.12 -7.32
CA GLN A 61 -22.52 -14.50 -7.14
C GLN A 61 -21.90 -15.45 -8.18
N LYS A 62 -21.79 -15.01 -9.45
CA LYS A 62 -21.09 -15.77 -10.50
C LYS A 62 -19.61 -15.98 -10.16
N LEU A 63 -18.94 -14.97 -9.58
CA LEU A 63 -17.56 -15.11 -9.09
C LEU A 63 -17.45 -16.15 -7.98
N GLU A 64 -18.33 -16.12 -6.98
CA GLU A 64 -18.35 -17.11 -5.88
C GLU A 64 -18.66 -18.53 -6.34
N GLN A 65 -19.34 -18.68 -7.48
CA GLN A 65 -19.64 -19.96 -8.12
C GLN A 65 -18.55 -20.42 -9.10
N HIS A 66 -17.45 -19.68 -9.22
CA HIS A 66 -16.36 -19.93 -10.16
C HIS A 66 -16.83 -20.00 -11.63
N ASP A 67 -17.81 -19.17 -12.01
CA ASP A 67 -18.22 -19.05 -13.40
C ASP A 67 -17.03 -18.63 -14.29
N SER A 68 -16.84 -19.35 -15.39
CA SER A 68 -15.67 -19.19 -16.26
C SER A 68 -15.51 -17.77 -16.83
N GLN A 69 -16.61 -17.09 -17.17
CA GLN A 69 -16.56 -15.76 -17.76
C GLN A 69 -16.28 -14.71 -16.69
N ALA A 70 -16.99 -14.78 -15.57
CA ALA A 70 -16.77 -13.87 -14.45
C ALA A 70 -15.34 -13.99 -13.89
N MET A 71 -14.85 -15.23 -13.71
CA MET A 71 -13.48 -15.50 -13.24
C MET A 71 -12.42 -14.98 -14.22
N SER A 72 -12.64 -15.15 -15.53
CA SER A 72 -11.71 -14.64 -16.55
C SER A 72 -11.62 -13.11 -16.51
N LEU A 73 -12.75 -12.42 -16.35
CA LEU A 73 -12.78 -10.96 -16.28
C LEU A 73 -12.13 -10.44 -15.00
N TRP A 74 -12.44 -11.06 -13.86
CA TRP A 74 -11.80 -10.75 -12.58
C TRP A 74 -10.27 -10.96 -12.64
N GLN A 75 -9.83 -12.08 -13.21
CA GLN A 75 -8.40 -12.37 -13.36
C GLN A 75 -7.70 -11.33 -14.22
N GLN A 76 -8.31 -10.92 -15.34
CA GLN A 76 -7.79 -9.86 -16.19
C GLN A 76 -7.63 -8.54 -15.41
N PHE A 77 -8.64 -8.12 -14.65
CA PHE A 77 -8.57 -6.90 -13.83
C PHE A 77 -7.46 -7.01 -12.79
N ARG A 78 -7.37 -8.14 -12.09
CA ARG A 78 -6.34 -8.38 -11.08
C ARG A 78 -4.94 -8.33 -11.67
N GLU A 79 -4.70 -8.99 -12.79
CA GLU A 79 -3.39 -9.04 -13.44
C GLU A 79 -2.93 -7.65 -13.89
N ILE A 80 -3.83 -6.89 -14.49
CA ILE A 80 -3.61 -5.49 -14.87
C ILE A 80 -3.25 -4.66 -13.64
N THR A 81 -4.07 -4.70 -12.60
CA THR A 81 -3.84 -3.91 -11.37
C THR A 81 -2.51 -4.29 -10.70
N VAL A 82 -2.17 -5.58 -10.62
CA VAL A 82 -0.89 -6.04 -10.05
C VAL A 82 0.29 -5.50 -10.86
N LYS A 83 0.21 -5.52 -12.19
CA LYS A 83 1.27 -5.02 -13.07
C LYS A 83 1.48 -3.51 -12.90
N GLU A 84 0.42 -2.73 -12.79
CA GLU A 84 0.52 -1.28 -12.55
C GLU A 84 1.10 -1.00 -11.16
N TYR A 85 0.62 -1.70 -10.12
CA TYR A 85 1.20 -1.59 -8.77
C TYR A 85 2.68 -1.94 -8.71
N GLN A 86 3.13 -2.96 -9.43
CA GLN A 86 4.55 -3.31 -9.53
C GLN A 86 5.39 -2.14 -10.08
N GLN A 87 4.88 -1.42 -11.08
CA GLN A 87 5.58 -0.26 -11.63
C GLN A 87 5.68 0.87 -10.62
N VAL A 88 4.56 1.21 -9.95
CA VAL A 88 4.52 2.27 -8.93
C VAL A 88 5.41 1.92 -7.73
N TYR A 89 5.35 0.71 -7.19
CA TYR A 89 6.19 0.32 -6.06
C TYR A 89 7.67 0.27 -6.43
N LYS A 90 8.01 -0.08 -7.67
CA LYS A 90 9.38 -0.03 -8.16
C LYS A 90 9.93 1.40 -8.16
N ARG A 91 9.10 2.42 -8.49
CA ARG A 91 9.51 3.83 -8.38
C ARG A 91 9.91 4.16 -6.95
N LEU A 92 9.13 3.72 -5.96
CA LEU A 92 9.44 3.90 -4.54
C LEU A 92 10.62 3.05 -4.02
N GLY A 93 11.18 2.16 -4.83
CA GLY A 93 12.19 1.21 -4.38
C GLY A 93 11.66 0.12 -3.45
N VAL A 94 10.36 -0.21 -3.53
CA VAL A 94 9.68 -1.21 -2.69
C VAL A 94 9.33 -2.45 -3.52
N PRO A 95 10.16 -3.50 -3.54
CA PRO A 95 9.76 -4.78 -4.13
C PRO A 95 8.89 -5.58 -3.14
N PHE A 96 7.85 -6.24 -3.66
CA PHE A 96 7.10 -7.25 -2.91
C PHE A 96 7.44 -8.66 -3.43
N ASP A 97 7.75 -9.58 -2.52
CA ASP A 97 8.02 -10.98 -2.90
C ASP A 97 6.76 -11.74 -3.33
N VAL A 98 5.61 -11.35 -2.76
CA VAL A 98 4.32 -12.04 -2.95
C VAL A 98 3.20 -11.02 -3.08
N TYR A 99 2.42 -11.14 -4.16
CA TYR A 99 1.15 -10.44 -4.40
C TYR A 99 -0.01 -11.40 -4.13
N SER A 100 -0.45 -11.42 -2.87
CA SER A 100 -1.57 -12.22 -2.37
C SER A 100 -2.88 -11.43 -2.47
N GLY A 101 -4.01 -12.06 -2.18
CA GLY A 101 -5.27 -11.35 -1.97
C GLY A 101 -6.30 -12.14 -1.17
N GLU A 102 -7.41 -11.48 -0.86
CA GLU A 102 -8.57 -12.10 -0.21
C GLU A 102 -9.14 -13.28 -1.02
N SER A 103 -9.05 -13.19 -2.35
CA SER A 103 -9.52 -14.19 -3.30
C SER A 103 -8.94 -15.59 -3.06
N PHE A 104 -7.72 -15.67 -2.52
CA PHE A 104 -7.00 -16.94 -2.30
C PHE A 104 -7.44 -17.72 -1.06
N HIS A 105 -8.33 -17.14 -0.24
CA HIS A 105 -8.66 -17.67 1.09
C HIS A 105 -10.16 -18.01 1.25
N GLN A 106 -10.90 -18.14 0.15
CA GLN A 106 -12.35 -18.40 0.20
C GLN A 106 -12.69 -19.79 0.74
N GLU A 107 -11.99 -20.82 0.26
CA GLU A 107 -12.19 -22.20 0.72
C GLU A 107 -11.71 -22.35 2.16
N GLN A 108 -10.52 -21.82 2.46
CA GLN A 108 -9.92 -21.83 3.80
C GLN A 108 -10.79 -21.05 4.80
N ALA A 109 -11.51 -20.01 4.38
CA ALA A 109 -12.46 -19.32 5.24
C ALA A 109 -13.62 -20.23 5.70
N ARG A 110 -14.04 -21.20 4.87
CA ARG A 110 -15.04 -22.20 5.29
C ARG A 110 -14.46 -23.17 6.32
N GLU A 111 -13.20 -23.58 6.14
CA GLU A 111 -12.49 -24.44 7.10
C GLU A 111 -12.32 -23.75 8.46
N VAL A 112 -12.00 -22.45 8.46
CA VAL A 112 -11.92 -21.64 9.69
C VAL A 112 -13.24 -21.66 10.46
N VAL A 113 -14.39 -21.52 9.77
CA VAL A 113 -15.71 -21.57 10.43
C VAL A 113 -15.95 -22.93 11.05
N GLN A 114 -15.62 -24.02 10.35
CA GLN A 114 -15.74 -25.38 10.90
C GLN A 114 -14.82 -25.58 12.10
N LEU A 115 -13.61 -25.03 12.07
CA LEU A 115 -12.65 -25.10 13.17
C LEU A 115 -13.16 -24.34 14.40
N LEU A 116 -13.71 -23.13 14.21
CA LEU A 116 -14.34 -22.34 15.28
C LEU A 116 -15.53 -23.09 15.90
N GLN A 117 -16.36 -23.74 15.08
CA GLN A 117 -17.47 -24.56 15.54
C GLN A 117 -16.99 -25.77 16.34
N THR A 118 -16.02 -26.52 15.81
CA THR A 118 -15.47 -27.71 16.46
C THR A 118 -14.82 -27.40 17.81
N ARG A 119 -14.25 -26.19 17.96
CA ARG A 119 -13.68 -25.71 19.23
C ARG A 119 -14.70 -25.07 20.18
N GLY A 120 -15.98 -25.03 19.82
CA GLY A 120 -17.03 -24.41 20.64
C GLY A 120 -16.90 -22.89 20.80
N LEU A 121 -16.14 -22.23 19.90
CA LEU A 121 -15.95 -20.77 19.92
C LEU A 121 -17.06 -20.03 19.15
N LEU A 122 -17.76 -20.74 18.25
CA LEU A 122 -18.82 -20.19 17.42
C LEU A 122 -20.16 -20.19 18.16
N LYS A 123 -20.80 -19.02 18.24
CA LYS A 123 -22.16 -18.85 18.79
C LYS A 123 -23.08 -18.29 17.71
N THR A 124 -24.34 -18.73 17.68
CA THR A 124 -25.35 -18.23 16.72
C THR A 124 -26.28 -17.24 17.39
N THR A 125 -26.45 -16.06 16.80
CA THR A 125 -27.39 -15.05 17.29
C THR A 125 -28.84 -15.42 16.93
N GLU A 126 -29.82 -14.75 17.54
CA GLU A 126 -31.24 -14.90 17.20
C GLU A 126 -31.55 -14.65 15.73
N ARG A 127 -30.72 -13.84 15.04
CA ARG A 127 -30.87 -13.53 13.61
C ARG A 127 -30.20 -14.56 12.70
N GLY A 128 -29.63 -15.62 13.26
CA GLY A 128 -28.91 -16.66 12.51
C GLY A 128 -27.48 -16.28 12.10
N THR A 129 -26.95 -15.14 12.54
CA THR A 129 -25.54 -14.79 12.28
C THR A 129 -24.63 -15.54 13.24
N SER A 130 -23.47 -15.98 12.77
CA SER A 130 -22.47 -16.64 13.62
C SER A 130 -21.41 -15.65 14.08
N VAL A 131 -21.16 -15.64 15.39
CA VAL A 131 -20.27 -14.71 16.07
C VAL A 131 -19.28 -15.45 16.96
N VAL A 132 -18.13 -14.83 17.21
CA VAL A 132 -17.15 -15.25 18.20
C VAL A 132 -17.09 -14.18 19.29
N ASP A 133 -17.11 -14.62 20.54
CA ASP A 133 -16.93 -13.75 21.70
C ASP A 133 -15.47 -13.28 21.75
N VAL A 134 -15.28 -11.97 21.81
CA VAL A 134 -13.95 -11.33 21.89
C VAL A 134 -13.85 -10.42 23.12
N SER A 135 -14.80 -10.53 24.06
CA SER A 135 -14.72 -9.81 25.32
C SER A 135 -13.67 -10.44 26.25
N ALA A 136 -13.08 -9.61 27.13
CA ALA A 136 -12.08 -10.08 28.08
C ALA A 136 -12.67 -11.05 29.12
N GLU A 137 -13.96 -10.91 29.42
CA GLU A 137 -14.66 -11.69 30.46
C GLU A 137 -15.44 -12.89 29.89
N GLY A 138 -15.54 -13.04 28.56
CA GLY A 138 -16.34 -14.10 27.92
C GLY A 138 -17.85 -13.95 28.13
N ASP A 139 -18.29 -12.71 28.38
CA ASP A 139 -19.66 -12.31 28.72
C ASP A 139 -20.48 -11.87 27.49
N MET A 140 -19.95 -12.03 26.28
CA MET A 140 -20.56 -11.58 25.01
C MET A 140 -20.74 -10.06 24.86
N SER A 141 -20.14 -9.24 25.73
CA SER A 141 -20.21 -7.77 25.63
C SER A 141 -19.54 -7.21 24.36
N SER A 142 -18.58 -7.96 23.79
CA SER A 142 -17.97 -7.66 22.50
C SER A 142 -17.93 -8.91 21.64
N CYS A 143 -18.59 -8.87 20.50
CA CYS A 143 -18.70 -9.99 19.57
C CYS A 143 -18.19 -9.60 18.20
N SER A 144 -17.44 -10.52 17.58
CA SER A 144 -17.04 -10.38 16.19
C SER A 144 -17.87 -11.29 15.31
N THR A 145 -18.55 -10.72 14.31
CA THR A 145 -19.31 -11.51 13.33
C THR A 145 -18.36 -12.17 12.35
N VAL A 146 -18.44 -13.49 12.22
CA VAL A 146 -17.60 -14.28 11.30
C VAL A 146 -18.40 -14.87 10.13
N LEU A 147 -19.71 -15.03 10.30
CA LEU A 147 -20.60 -15.52 9.24
C LEU A 147 -21.93 -14.78 9.29
N ARG A 148 -22.41 -14.33 8.12
CA ARG A 148 -23.76 -13.79 7.99
C ARG A 148 -24.81 -14.91 8.03
N SER A 149 -26.07 -14.53 8.21
CA SER A 149 -27.21 -15.45 8.22
C SER A 149 -27.44 -16.16 6.88
N ASP A 150 -26.95 -15.58 5.79
CA ASP A 150 -26.97 -16.17 4.44
C ASP A 150 -25.79 -17.12 4.17
N GLY A 151 -24.89 -17.34 5.14
CA GLY A 151 -23.71 -18.20 5.00
C GLY A 151 -22.51 -17.51 4.35
N THR A 152 -22.59 -16.21 4.04
CA THR A 152 -21.46 -15.47 3.45
C THR A 152 -20.38 -15.19 4.48
N SER A 153 -19.13 -15.49 4.14
CA SER A 153 -17.96 -15.17 4.98
C SER A 153 -17.65 -13.68 4.98
N LEU A 154 -17.21 -13.16 6.12
CA LEU A 154 -16.80 -11.76 6.28
C LEU A 154 -15.27 -11.61 6.15
N TYR A 155 -14.81 -10.36 6.01
CA TYR A 155 -13.39 -10.01 5.94
C TYR A 155 -12.56 -10.65 7.05
N ILE A 156 -13.06 -10.63 8.30
CA ILE A 156 -12.33 -11.19 9.43
C ILE A 156 -12.09 -12.70 9.28
N THR A 157 -13.04 -13.44 8.71
CA THR A 157 -12.92 -14.89 8.50
C THR A 157 -11.87 -15.21 7.44
N ARG A 158 -11.80 -14.39 6.38
CA ARG A 158 -10.75 -14.49 5.37
C ARG A 158 -9.39 -14.11 5.94
N ASP A 159 -9.31 -13.11 6.81
CA ASP A 159 -8.05 -12.72 7.45
C ASP A 159 -7.54 -13.75 8.45
N ILE A 160 -8.43 -14.46 9.16
CA ILE A 160 -8.04 -15.61 9.99
C ILE A 160 -7.46 -16.72 9.11
N ALA A 161 -8.14 -17.04 8.01
CA ALA A 161 -7.65 -18.04 7.05
C ALA A 161 -6.28 -17.65 6.47
N ALA A 162 -6.12 -16.39 6.06
CA ALA A 162 -4.86 -15.87 5.55
C ALA A 162 -3.75 -15.86 6.61
N ALA A 163 -4.06 -15.56 7.86
CA ALA A 163 -3.10 -15.63 8.96
C ALA A 163 -2.57 -17.06 9.16
N ILE A 164 -3.47 -18.06 9.15
CA ILE A 164 -3.12 -19.47 9.30
C ILE A 164 -2.29 -19.95 8.10
N ASP A 165 -2.75 -19.70 6.87
CA ASP A 165 -2.03 -20.07 5.64
C ASP A 165 -0.59 -19.49 5.63
N ARG A 166 -0.44 -18.21 5.99
CA ARG A 166 0.88 -17.58 6.09
C ARG A 166 1.77 -18.26 7.13
N LYS A 167 1.21 -18.68 8.27
CA LYS A 167 2.00 -19.36 9.30
C LYS A 167 2.43 -20.73 8.85
N GLU A 168 1.57 -21.47 8.15
CA GLU A 168 1.91 -22.78 7.60
C GLU A 168 2.95 -22.68 6.48
N LYS A 169 2.78 -21.70 5.58
CA LYS A 169 3.64 -21.53 4.40
C LYS A 169 5.02 -20.98 4.71
N PHE A 170 5.10 -19.99 5.60
CA PHE A 170 6.35 -19.28 5.88
C PHE A 170 6.97 -19.65 7.23
N ASN A 171 6.20 -20.26 8.13
CA ASN A 171 6.60 -20.55 9.51
C ASN A 171 7.33 -19.37 10.18
N PHE A 172 6.85 -18.15 9.97
CA PHE A 172 7.51 -16.93 10.45
C PHE A 172 7.56 -16.88 11.99
N ASP A 173 8.55 -16.16 12.53
CA ASP A 173 8.63 -15.84 13.95
C ASP A 173 7.78 -14.61 14.31
N GLU A 174 7.70 -13.63 13.40
CA GLU A 174 6.92 -12.40 13.55
C GLU A 174 6.20 -12.04 12.24
N MET A 175 4.97 -11.52 12.35
CA MET A 175 4.19 -11.00 11.22
C MET A 175 3.65 -9.60 11.56
N ILE A 176 4.09 -8.59 10.81
CA ILE A 176 3.67 -7.20 11.00
C ILE A 176 2.59 -6.85 9.97
N TYR A 177 1.45 -6.38 10.44
CA TYR A 177 0.36 -5.88 9.62
C TYR A 177 0.47 -4.34 9.53
N VAL A 178 0.43 -3.80 8.33
CA VAL A 178 0.40 -2.35 8.08
C VAL A 178 -0.92 -2.04 7.37
N THR A 179 -1.91 -1.61 8.15
CA THR A 179 -3.31 -1.30 7.84
C THR A 179 -3.83 -0.03 8.52
N ASP A 180 -4.77 0.69 7.89
CA ASP A 180 -5.33 1.95 8.40
C ASP A 180 -5.83 1.99 9.86
N LYS A 181 -5.83 3.18 10.46
CA LYS A 181 -6.28 3.47 11.84
C LYS A 181 -7.71 3.09 12.09
N SER A 182 -8.57 3.26 11.09
CA SER A 182 -9.97 2.87 11.14
C SER A 182 -10.17 1.37 11.34
N GLN A 183 -9.17 0.55 11.00
CA GLN A 183 -9.23 -0.91 11.12
C GLN A 183 -8.70 -1.46 12.45
N GLN A 184 -8.35 -0.60 13.42
CA GLN A 184 -7.79 -1.05 14.70
C GLN A 184 -8.67 -2.11 15.40
N ASN A 185 -9.98 -1.86 15.50
CA ASN A 185 -10.90 -2.78 16.17
C ASN A 185 -10.98 -4.13 15.45
N HIS A 186 -10.97 -4.12 14.11
CA HIS A 186 -10.96 -5.34 13.29
C HIS A 186 -9.75 -6.21 13.63
N PHE A 187 -8.54 -5.63 13.65
CA PHE A 187 -7.34 -6.40 13.96
C PHE A 187 -7.23 -6.81 15.43
N LEU A 188 -7.75 -6.01 16.36
CA LEU A 188 -7.88 -6.43 17.75
C LEU A 188 -8.75 -7.69 17.87
N HIS A 189 -9.88 -7.73 17.17
CA HIS A 189 -10.73 -8.91 17.12
C HIS A 189 -10.03 -10.08 16.43
N LEU A 190 -9.36 -9.86 15.29
CA LEU A 190 -8.61 -10.87 14.56
C LEU A 190 -7.59 -11.56 15.45
N PHE A 191 -6.73 -10.78 16.12
CA PHE A 191 -5.67 -11.30 16.98
C PHE A 191 -6.24 -11.99 18.22
N HIS A 192 -7.35 -11.50 18.76
CA HIS A 192 -8.03 -12.16 19.87
C HIS A 192 -8.57 -13.54 19.45
N ILE A 193 -9.24 -13.63 18.31
CA ILE A 193 -9.77 -14.90 17.80
C ILE A 193 -8.64 -15.89 17.52
N LEU A 194 -7.55 -15.44 16.89
CA LEU A 194 -6.38 -16.29 16.65
C LEU A 194 -5.79 -16.84 17.96
N ARG A 195 -5.72 -16.05 19.03
CA ARG A 195 -5.31 -16.52 20.37
C ARG A 195 -6.26 -17.57 20.94
N LEU A 196 -7.58 -17.36 20.84
CA LEU A 196 -8.58 -18.36 21.25
C LEU A 196 -8.43 -19.67 20.45
N MET A 197 -8.02 -19.57 19.18
CA MET A 197 -7.66 -20.69 18.32
C MET A 197 -6.27 -21.28 18.62
N GLY A 198 -5.59 -20.86 19.70
CA GLY A 198 -4.30 -21.41 20.11
C GLY A 198 -3.13 -20.94 19.24
N HIS A 199 -3.27 -19.80 18.57
CA HIS A 199 -2.25 -19.19 17.73
C HIS A 199 -1.71 -17.89 18.37
N PRO A 200 -0.77 -17.97 19.32
CA PRO A 200 -0.33 -16.81 20.12
C PRO A 200 0.74 -15.94 19.46
N TRP A 201 1.07 -16.17 18.18
CA TRP A 201 2.20 -15.52 17.53
C TRP A 201 2.00 -14.00 17.39
N GLY A 202 3.11 -13.25 17.51
CA GLY A 202 3.13 -11.80 17.60
C GLY A 202 2.61 -11.13 16.33
N MET A 203 1.57 -10.31 16.48
CA MET A 203 0.98 -9.53 15.40
C MET A 203 0.77 -8.08 15.87
N SER A 204 1.19 -7.12 15.04
CA SER A 204 1.12 -5.67 15.29
C SER A 204 0.52 -4.97 14.09
N THR A 205 -0.27 -3.89 14.29
CA THR A 205 -0.95 -3.12 13.22
C THR A 205 -0.46 -1.67 13.10
N ARG A 206 -0.51 -1.05 11.91
CA ARG A 206 -0.05 0.34 11.64
C ARG A 206 -0.69 1.00 10.40
N ARG A 207 -0.88 2.33 10.35
CA ARG A 207 -2.03 3.02 9.70
C ARG A 207 -1.72 3.73 8.35
N GLY A 208 -2.73 4.14 7.55
CA GLY A 208 -2.56 4.86 6.27
C GLY A 208 -3.85 5.17 5.47
N GLU A 209 -3.89 6.32 4.77
CA GLU A 209 -5.02 6.83 3.96
C GLU A 209 -4.74 6.80 2.43
N VAL A 210 -5.76 7.12 1.60
CA VAL A 210 -5.75 6.88 0.13
C VAL A 210 -5.70 8.16 -0.71
N VAL A 211 -4.68 8.24 -1.57
CA VAL A 211 -4.56 9.12 -2.76
C VAL A 211 -3.85 8.30 -3.85
N PHE A 212 -4.09 8.56 -5.14
CA PHE A 212 -3.32 7.92 -6.21
C PHE A 212 -1.85 8.30 -6.10
N LEU A 213 -1.04 7.31 -5.78
CA LEU A 213 0.38 7.53 -5.51
C LEU A 213 1.15 7.93 -6.77
N GLU A 214 0.75 7.44 -7.94
CA GLU A 214 1.39 7.78 -9.20
C GLU A 214 1.28 9.28 -9.50
N ASP A 215 0.08 9.86 -9.38
CA ASP A 215 -0.15 11.30 -9.57
C ASP A 215 0.68 12.14 -8.59
N VAL A 216 0.77 11.69 -7.33
CA VAL A 216 1.57 12.37 -6.30
C VAL A 216 3.06 12.32 -6.64
N LEU A 217 3.56 11.18 -7.14
CA LEU A 217 4.97 11.04 -7.53
C LEU A 217 5.28 11.88 -8.78
N ASP A 218 4.40 11.89 -9.77
CA ASP A 218 4.56 12.67 -10.99
C ASP A 218 4.52 14.18 -10.70
N GLU A 219 3.61 14.62 -9.84
CA GLU A 219 3.54 16.01 -9.40
C GLU A 219 4.79 16.41 -8.60
N ALA A 220 5.30 15.55 -7.73
CA ALA A 220 6.54 15.80 -6.99
C ALA A 220 7.73 15.98 -7.93
N ARG A 221 7.87 15.11 -8.95
CA ARG A 221 8.89 15.21 -9.99
C ARG A 221 8.76 16.50 -10.78
N ALA A 222 7.55 16.84 -11.25
CA ALA A 222 7.30 18.02 -12.06
C ALA A 222 7.67 19.31 -11.30
N ARG A 223 7.23 19.43 -10.05
CA ARG A 223 7.56 20.58 -9.19
C ARG A 223 9.05 20.67 -8.90
N MET A 224 9.71 19.56 -8.63
CA MET A 224 11.16 19.58 -8.39
C MET A 224 11.95 19.94 -9.64
N LEU A 225 11.54 19.47 -10.81
CA LEU A 225 12.16 19.86 -12.08
C LEU A 225 12.05 21.37 -12.30
N HIS A 226 10.88 21.96 -12.02
CA HIS A 226 10.68 23.40 -12.09
C HIS A 226 11.58 24.14 -11.10
N ASN A 227 11.63 23.72 -9.84
CA ASN A 227 12.48 24.34 -8.81
C ASN A 227 13.96 24.31 -9.18
N MET A 228 14.43 23.19 -9.73
CA MET A 228 15.82 23.01 -10.15
C MET A 228 16.22 23.90 -11.33
N GLN A 229 15.28 24.16 -12.26
CA GLN A 229 15.48 25.07 -13.40
C GLN A 229 15.58 26.54 -12.98
N GLN A 230 14.87 26.94 -11.91
CA GLN A 230 14.89 28.32 -11.41
C GLN A 230 16.10 28.62 -10.52
N ALA A 231 16.76 27.59 -9.97
CA ALA A 231 17.92 27.77 -9.10
C ALA A 231 19.18 28.13 -9.88
N THR A 232 19.82 29.25 -9.52
CA THR A 232 21.04 29.77 -10.16
C THR A 232 22.30 28.95 -9.88
N THR A 233 22.24 28.06 -8.88
CA THR A 233 23.36 27.24 -8.41
C THR A 233 23.35 25.81 -8.95
N THR A 234 22.32 25.44 -9.73
CA THR A 234 22.20 24.11 -10.32
C THR A 234 23.27 23.92 -11.39
N LYS A 235 24.16 22.94 -11.19
CA LYS A 235 25.13 22.52 -12.22
C LYS A 235 24.41 21.81 -13.37
N GLU A 236 25.00 21.79 -14.56
CA GLU A 236 24.52 20.91 -15.63
C GLU A 236 24.50 19.46 -15.14
N MET A 237 23.36 18.79 -15.33
CA MET A 237 23.15 17.40 -14.93
C MET A 237 22.93 16.56 -16.18
N ALA A 238 23.46 15.34 -16.17
CA ALA A 238 23.26 14.39 -17.25
C ALA A 238 21.78 13.97 -17.41
N ASP A 239 21.06 13.84 -16.29
CA ASP A 239 19.63 13.54 -16.28
C ASP A 239 18.89 14.37 -15.20
N PRO A 240 18.38 15.56 -15.56
CA PRO A 240 17.58 16.38 -14.67
C PRO A 240 16.27 15.72 -14.23
N GLY A 241 15.70 14.84 -15.07
CA GLY A 241 14.42 14.19 -14.81
C GLY A 241 14.52 13.13 -13.73
N ASP A 242 15.53 12.28 -13.80
CA ASP A 242 15.85 11.28 -12.77
C ASP A 242 16.25 11.94 -11.44
N THR A 243 17.00 13.04 -11.50
CA THR A 243 17.37 13.80 -10.30
C THR A 243 16.13 14.39 -9.62
N ALA A 244 15.22 14.99 -10.40
CA ALA A 244 13.96 15.52 -9.87
C ALA A 244 13.07 14.42 -9.25
N GLU A 245 13.00 13.23 -9.87
CA GLU A 245 12.30 12.06 -9.32
C GLU A 245 12.86 11.69 -7.94
N LYS A 246 14.18 11.50 -7.83
CA LYS A 246 14.85 11.12 -6.57
C LYS A 246 14.65 12.16 -5.47
N VAL A 247 14.80 13.44 -5.79
CA VAL A 247 14.63 14.53 -4.82
C VAL A 247 13.17 14.68 -4.39
N GLY A 248 12.24 14.61 -5.35
CA GLY A 248 10.79 14.67 -5.09
C GLY A 248 10.32 13.51 -4.21
N MET A 249 10.76 12.28 -4.51
CA MET A 249 10.49 11.11 -3.68
C MET A 249 11.04 11.27 -2.26
N SER A 250 12.29 11.76 -2.13
CA SER A 250 12.89 11.98 -0.82
C SER A 250 12.07 12.99 -0.01
N ALA A 251 11.53 14.03 -0.65
CA ALA A 251 10.68 15.02 0.01
C ALA A 251 9.39 14.40 0.55
N LEU A 252 8.71 13.57 -0.25
CA LEU A 252 7.49 12.86 0.14
C LEU A 252 7.75 11.89 1.31
N ILE A 253 8.76 11.03 1.20
CA ILE A 253 9.11 10.05 2.23
C ILE A 253 9.49 10.75 3.54
N VAL A 254 10.35 11.76 3.49
CA VAL A 254 10.80 12.43 4.71
C VAL A 254 9.67 13.21 5.37
N GLN A 255 8.77 13.82 4.59
CA GLN A 255 7.58 14.46 5.15
C GLN A 255 6.72 13.46 5.93
N ASP A 256 6.46 12.30 5.34
CA ASP A 256 5.59 11.28 5.93
C ASP A 256 6.22 10.69 7.22
N PHE A 257 7.54 10.52 7.23
CA PHE A 257 8.30 9.94 8.35
C PHE A 257 8.72 10.96 9.42
N ARG A 258 8.46 12.25 9.22
CA ARG A 258 8.88 13.31 10.16
C ARG A 258 8.10 13.27 11.48
N GLY A 259 6.82 12.95 11.40
CA GLY A 259 5.90 12.93 12.53
C GLY A 259 5.81 11.56 13.20
N PRO A 260 5.19 11.47 14.39
CA PRO A 260 4.74 10.18 14.92
C PRO A 260 3.79 9.49 13.93
N LEU A 261 3.94 8.18 13.75
CA LEU A 261 3.11 7.39 12.82
C LEU A 261 1.59 7.46 13.11
N GLU A 262 1.20 7.84 14.31
CA GLU A 262 -0.22 7.97 14.72
C GLU A 262 -0.80 9.38 14.49
N ALA A 263 0.05 10.35 14.17
CA ALA A 263 -0.35 11.74 14.01
C ALA A 263 -0.82 12.01 12.57
N ASP A 264 -2.00 12.61 12.46
CA ASP A 264 -2.47 13.16 11.18
C ASP A 264 -1.61 14.38 10.82
N TYR A 265 -1.34 14.56 9.53
CA TYR A 265 -0.70 15.76 9.02
C TYR A 265 -1.45 16.31 7.82
N ARG A 266 -1.44 17.63 7.69
CA ARG A 266 -1.91 18.31 6.49
C ARG A 266 -0.77 18.33 5.47
N PHE A 267 -0.99 17.68 4.34
CA PHE A 267 -0.05 17.69 3.22
C PHE A 267 0.04 19.10 2.60
N ASP A 268 1.27 19.54 2.28
CA ASP A 268 1.57 20.87 1.74
C ASP A 268 2.80 20.82 0.84
N TRP A 269 2.60 21.01 -0.47
CA TRP A 269 3.68 20.99 -1.47
C TRP A 269 4.76 22.04 -1.21
N ASP A 270 4.36 23.26 -0.82
CA ASP A 270 5.29 24.39 -0.67
C ASP A 270 6.18 24.19 0.55
N ARG A 271 5.73 23.41 1.53
CA ARG A 271 6.51 23.04 2.71
C ARG A 271 7.49 21.91 2.44
N ILE A 272 7.08 20.84 1.77
CA ILE A 272 7.90 19.63 1.66
C ILE A 272 9.04 19.78 0.66
N LEU A 273 8.87 20.65 -0.35
CA LEU A 273 9.86 20.86 -1.41
C LEU A 273 10.87 21.99 -1.10
N GLN A 274 10.86 22.53 0.12
CA GLN A 274 11.80 23.57 0.52
C GLN A 274 13.23 23.04 0.62
N ALA A 275 14.19 23.79 0.08
CA ALA A 275 15.62 23.46 0.17
C ALA A 275 16.22 23.71 1.57
N GLN A 276 15.47 24.32 2.48
CA GLN A 276 15.89 24.60 3.87
C GLN A 276 14.91 23.97 4.86
N GLY A 277 15.40 23.64 6.04
CA GLY A 277 14.63 22.98 7.11
C GLY A 277 14.71 21.46 7.05
N ASP A 278 13.88 20.79 7.87
CA ASP A 278 13.88 19.32 7.98
C ASP A 278 13.04 18.70 6.85
N THR A 279 13.54 18.80 5.61
CA THR A 279 12.90 18.27 4.40
C THR A 279 13.79 17.22 3.74
N GLY A 280 13.18 16.36 2.92
CA GLY A 280 13.96 15.43 2.09
C GLY A 280 14.85 16.12 1.07
N VAL A 281 14.42 17.28 0.55
CA VAL A 281 15.24 18.11 -0.35
C VAL A 281 16.52 18.56 0.35
N PHE A 282 16.44 19.02 1.59
CA PHE A 282 17.61 19.45 2.36
C PHE A 282 18.58 18.29 2.65
N LEU A 283 18.05 17.09 2.95
CA LEU A 283 18.90 15.90 3.13
C LEU A 283 19.64 15.52 1.85
N GLN A 284 18.96 15.52 0.70
CA GLN A 284 19.60 15.26 -0.60
C GLN A 284 20.66 16.32 -0.93
N TYR A 285 20.34 17.59 -0.70
CA TYR A 285 21.27 18.69 -0.89
C TYR A 285 22.54 18.54 -0.03
N THR A 286 22.37 18.22 1.26
CA THR A 286 23.47 18.00 2.20
C THR A 286 24.35 16.82 1.76
N HIS A 287 23.73 15.71 1.35
CA HIS A 287 24.44 14.55 0.80
C HIS A 287 25.28 14.94 -0.42
N CYS A 288 24.69 15.66 -1.39
CA CYS A 288 25.40 16.11 -2.59
C CYS A 288 26.59 17.03 -2.27
N ILE A 289 26.47 17.92 -1.28
CA ILE A 289 27.59 18.74 -0.82
C ILE A 289 28.71 17.87 -0.26
N LEU A 290 28.40 16.94 0.63
CA LEU A 290 29.40 16.07 1.26
C LEU A 290 30.13 15.21 0.23
N VAL A 291 29.41 14.67 -0.75
CA VAL A 291 29.99 13.93 -1.88
C VAL A 291 30.86 14.85 -2.76
N SER A 292 30.41 16.07 -3.06
CA SER A 292 31.21 17.03 -3.81
C SER A 292 32.50 17.41 -3.07
N LEU A 293 32.44 17.53 -1.74
CA LEU A 293 33.62 17.80 -0.92
C LEU A 293 34.59 16.62 -0.95
N SER A 294 34.12 15.38 -0.82
CA SER A 294 35.01 14.21 -0.86
C SER A 294 35.77 14.12 -2.19
N PHE A 295 35.09 14.34 -3.32
CA PHE A 295 35.77 14.37 -4.63
C PHE A 295 36.78 15.51 -4.75
N SER A 296 36.46 16.68 -4.21
CA SER A 296 37.38 17.83 -4.22
C SER A 296 38.63 17.55 -3.39
N PHE A 297 38.50 16.90 -2.24
CA PHE A 297 39.64 16.52 -1.40
C PHE A 297 40.49 15.41 -2.04
N ASP A 298 39.88 14.41 -2.68
CA ASP A 298 40.62 13.36 -3.39
C ASP A 298 41.40 13.94 -4.58
N GLU A 299 40.81 14.87 -5.33
CA GLU A 299 41.52 15.56 -6.41
C GLU A 299 42.70 16.38 -5.88
N VAL A 300 42.51 17.09 -4.77
CA VAL A 300 43.57 17.87 -4.11
C VAL A 300 44.69 16.96 -3.56
N LEU A 301 44.35 15.83 -2.95
CA LEU A 301 45.32 14.84 -2.47
C LEU A 301 46.07 14.17 -3.63
N TYR A 302 45.37 13.84 -4.71
CA TYR A 302 45.96 13.29 -5.94
C TYR A 302 46.93 14.28 -6.60
N GLN A 303 46.53 15.56 -6.72
CA GLN A 303 47.41 16.62 -7.24
C GLN A 303 48.61 16.85 -6.32
N SER A 304 48.41 16.83 -4.99
CA SER A 304 49.50 17.00 -4.00
C SER A 304 50.49 15.83 -4.01
N ASN A 305 50.02 14.60 -4.24
CA ASN A 305 50.88 13.41 -4.36
C ASN A 305 51.71 13.42 -5.67
N ARG A 306 51.21 14.10 -6.71
CA ARG A 306 51.93 14.29 -7.98
C ARG A 306 52.92 15.45 -7.95
N ASP A 307 52.74 16.42 -7.05
CA ASP A 307 53.56 17.62 -6.99
C ASP A 307 54.16 17.81 -5.59
N LEU A 308 55.28 17.13 -5.32
CA LEU A 308 56.07 17.20 -4.08
C LEU A 308 56.82 18.55 -3.92
N GLN A 309 56.33 19.64 -4.52
CA GLN A 309 56.92 20.96 -4.40
C GLN A 309 56.39 21.66 -3.13
N PRO A 310 57.27 22.11 -2.20
CA PRO A 310 56.88 22.69 -0.90
C PRO A 310 55.87 23.84 -0.96
N ARG A 311 55.84 24.59 -2.08
CA ARG A 311 54.91 25.70 -2.31
C ARG A 311 53.43 25.28 -2.39
N HIS A 312 53.12 24.06 -2.81
CA HIS A 312 51.74 23.59 -2.96
C HIS A 312 51.15 23.09 -1.63
N LEU A 313 51.99 22.59 -0.73
CA LEU A 313 51.63 22.28 0.66
C LEU A 313 51.22 23.53 1.46
N VAL A 314 51.84 24.68 1.20
CA VAL A 314 51.49 25.94 1.87
C VAL A 314 50.14 26.47 1.38
N THR A 315 49.83 26.35 0.08
CA THR A 315 48.52 26.70 -0.48
C THR A 315 47.41 25.76 -0.01
N PHE A 316 47.74 24.49 0.26
CA PHE A 316 46.83 23.51 0.86
C PHE A 316 46.43 23.91 2.29
N LEU A 317 47.38 24.36 3.11
CA LEU A 317 47.11 24.78 4.50
C LEU A 317 46.31 26.10 4.60
N THR A 318 46.37 26.98 3.59
CA THR A 318 45.63 28.25 3.59
C THR A 318 44.20 28.13 3.08
N LYS A 319 43.86 27.09 2.30
CA LYS A 319 42.48 26.82 1.85
C LYS A 319 41.62 26.06 2.87
N LEU A 320 42.21 25.53 3.95
CA LEU A 320 41.54 24.81 5.02
C LEU A 320 40.96 25.72 6.14
N ARG A 321 41.00 27.05 5.96
CA ARG A 321 40.44 28.03 6.90
C ARG A 321 39.11 28.61 6.45
#